data_AF-A0A6L2N833-F1
#
_entry.id   AF-A0A6L2N833-F1
#
_cell.length_a   1.000
_cell.length_b   1.000
_cell.length_c   1.000
_cell.angle_alpha   90.00
_cell.angle_beta   90.00
_cell.angle_gamma   90.00
#
_symmetry.space_group_name_H-M   'P 1'
#
loop_
_entity.id
_entity.type
_entity.pdbx_description
1 polymer ?
#
loop_
_entity_poly.entity_id
_entity_poly.type
_entity_poly.pdbx_seq_one_letter_code
_entity_poly.pdbx_strand_id
1 'polypeptide(L)'
;MPHDLPLIGVHILGSDEGIIQQNELIDLVTKLTDRVLTLEIDLQQTKKVYSTTFIKLIMKEIEFKTEDISTAETLVYIRRSASKEKAVRLQEQLDEEERQRIARVHKEATSFNFDEWEDIQATIEADEELALRIQAEEMEKYSKAKKARMLVDLINQRKRHFAQRKAKERRNKPTTEAQQRTYMSNYVKHMGSHTLQQLKGLSFDELKNLFEATMKRVKKLLLQ
;
A
#
# COMPACT_ATOMS: atom_id res chain seq x y z
N MET A 1 24.91 118.83 -27.88
CA MET A 1 24.60 119.81 -28.94
C MET A 1 23.16 120.28 -28.74
N PRO A 2 22.98 121.54 -28.31
CA PRO A 2 21.73 122.14 -27.82
C PRO A 2 21.14 123.13 -28.83
N HIS A 3 19.83 123.43 -28.77
CA HIS A 3 19.27 124.66 -29.35
C HIS A 3 18.08 125.17 -28.53
N ASP A 4 18.37 126.17 -27.69
CA ASP A 4 17.77 127.51 -27.58
C ASP A 4 16.32 127.80 -28.05
N LEU A 5 15.50 128.20 -27.05
CA LEU A 5 14.74 129.47 -26.89
C LEU A 5 13.68 129.89 -27.95
N PRO A 6 12.58 130.61 -27.57
CA PRO A 6 12.59 131.67 -26.55
C PRO A 6 11.41 131.78 -25.56
N LEU A 7 11.70 132.54 -24.50
CA LEU A 7 10.81 133.10 -23.50
C LEU A 7 9.76 134.05 -24.11
N ILE A 8 8.49 133.72 -23.89
CA ILE A 8 7.31 134.61 -23.92
C ILE A 8 6.45 134.07 -22.77
N GLY A 9 6.07 134.80 -21.74
CA GLY A 9 5.59 136.18 -21.74
C GLY A 9 4.20 136.12 -21.11
N VAL A 10 4.18 136.28 -19.79
CA VAL A 10 3.08 136.76 -18.91
C VAL A 10 1.68 136.20 -19.18
N HIS A 11 1.08 135.52 -18.19
CA HIS A 11 -0.24 135.83 -17.60
C HIS A 11 -0.54 134.83 -16.47
N ILE A 12 -0.52 135.31 -15.21
CA ILE A 12 -1.07 134.61 -14.04
C ILE A 12 -2.60 134.67 -14.17
N LEU A 13 -3.27 133.54 -14.30
CA LEU A 13 -4.70 133.36 -14.00
C LEU A 13 -5.03 131.85 -13.92
N GLY A 14 -5.66 131.42 -12.82
CA GLY A 14 -6.62 130.30 -12.85
C GLY A 14 -6.15 128.93 -12.34
N SER A 15 -5.74 128.85 -11.07
CA SER A 15 -5.57 127.61 -10.29
C SER A 15 -6.93 126.94 -10.03
N ASP A 16 -7.52 126.30 -11.04
CA ASP A 16 -8.82 125.61 -10.91
C ASP A 16 -8.94 124.34 -11.78
N GLU A 17 -7.83 123.63 -12.04
CA GLU A 17 -7.88 122.23 -12.48
C GLU A 17 -8.25 121.32 -11.29
N GLY A 18 -9.53 121.41 -10.93
CA GLY A 18 -10.32 120.29 -10.43
C GLY A 18 -9.89 119.70 -9.10
N ILE A 19 -9.67 120.56 -8.10
CA ILE A 19 -9.80 120.19 -6.69
C ILE A 19 -11.18 119.55 -6.56
N ILE A 20 -11.23 118.21 -6.49
CA ILE A 20 -12.45 117.46 -6.19
C ILE A 20 -13.06 118.15 -4.97
N GLN A 21 -14.26 118.71 -5.13
CA GLN A 21 -14.93 119.34 -4.00
C GLN A 21 -15.06 118.28 -2.91
N GLN A 22 -14.73 118.64 -1.67
CA GLN A 22 -14.68 117.72 -0.52
C GLN A 22 -15.95 116.83 -0.40
N ASN A 23 -17.10 117.32 -0.86
CA ASN A 23 -18.37 116.61 -0.89
C ASN A 23 -18.40 115.40 -1.85
N GLU A 24 -17.74 115.46 -3.01
CA GLU A 24 -17.70 114.36 -3.98
C GLU A 24 -16.80 113.21 -3.50
N LEU A 25 -15.69 113.54 -2.83
CA LEU A 25 -14.80 112.54 -2.23
C LEU A 25 -15.50 111.79 -1.09
N ILE A 26 -16.25 112.51 -0.26
CA ILE A 26 -17.05 111.90 0.83
C ILE A 26 -18.09 110.94 0.26
N ASP A 27 -18.84 111.34 -0.78
CA ASP A 27 -19.84 110.48 -1.42
C ASP A 27 -19.23 109.19 -2.01
N LEU A 28 -18.06 109.29 -2.64
CA LEU A 28 -17.34 108.13 -3.18
C LEU A 28 -16.87 107.17 -2.06
N VAL A 29 -16.34 107.71 -0.96
CA VAL A 29 -15.88 106.92 0.19
C VAL A 29 -17.05 106.20 0.85
N THR A 30 -18.20 106.86 1.00
CA THR A 30 -19.42 106.24 1.55
C THR A 30 -19.90 105.10 0.65
N LYS A 31 -20.01 105.34 -0.66
CA LYS A 31 -20.39 104.29 -1.64
C LYS A 31 -19.43 103.11 -1.64
N LEU A 32 -18.13 103.36 -1.52
CA LEU A 32 -17.13 102.29 -1.46
C LEU A 32 -17.28 101.47 -0.17
N THR A 33 -17.47 102.15 0.96
CA THR A 33 -17.67 101.51 2.27
C THR A 33 -18.90 100.61 2.27
N ASP A 34 -20.03 101.08 1.74
CA ASP A 34 -21.27 100.29 1.64
C ASP A 34 -21.08 99.05 0.76
N ARG A 35 -20.33 99.18 -0.35
CA ARG A 35 -20.01 98.05 -1.23
C ARG A 35 -19.10 97.02 -0.56
N VAL A 36 -18.07 97.45 0.18
CA VAL A 36 -17.21 96.54 0.94
C VAL A 36 -18.03 95.80 2.01
N LEU A 37 -18.89 96.50 2.75
CA LEU A 37 -19.75 95.90 3.76
C LEU A 37 -20.70 94.85 3.15
N THR A 38 -21.29 95.16 1.99
CA THR A 38 -22.18 94.25 1.26
C THR A 38 -21.42 92.98 0.83
N LEU A 39 -20.23 93.12 0.25
CA LEU A 39 -19.41 91.99 -0.18
C LEU A 39 -18.95 91.10 0.98
N GLU A 40 -18.64 91.69 2.14
CA GLU A 40 -18.26 90.92 3.33
C GLU A 40 -19.42 90.09 3.87
N ILE A 41 -20.64 90.66 3.88
CA ILE A 41 -21.86 89.94 4.25
C ILE A 41 -22.11 88.79 3.28
N ASP A 42 -22.04 89.03 1.97
CA ASP A 42 -22.24 87.99 0.94
C ASP A 42 -21.21 86.86 1.05
N LEU A 43 -19.95 87.20 1.34
CA LEU A 43 -18.89 86.22 1.56
C LEU A 43 -19.17 85.36 2.79
N GLN A 44 -19.60 85.95 3.90
CA GLN A 44 -19.97 85.22 5.11
C GLN A 44 -21.17 84.30 4.88
N GLN A 45 -22.20 84.78 4.17
CA GLN A 45 -23.34 83.97 3.78
C GLN A 45 -22.92 82.80 2.89
N THR A 46 -22.08 83.04 1.88
CA THR A 46 -21.58 82.01 0.96
C THR A 46 -20.78 80.94 1.71
N LYS A 47 -19.89 81.33 2.64
CA LYS A 47 -19.14 80.39 3.49
C LYS A 47 -20.08 79.53 4.34
N LYS A 48 -21.11 80.14 4.93
CA LYS A 48 -22.11 79.43 5.73
C LYS A 48 -22.91 78.45 4.89
N VAL A 49 -23.34 78.87 3.69
CA VAL A 49 -24.06 78.02 2.73
C VAL A 49 -23.16 76.85 2.31
N TYR A 50 -21.93 77.12 1.86
CA TYR A 50 -20.97 76.09 1.44
C TYR A 50 -20.70 75.06 2.56
N SER A 51 -20.38 75.53 3.76
CA SER A 51 -20.15 74.66 4.93
C SER A 51 -21.36 73.77 5.23
N THR A 52 -22.57 74.36 5.21
CA THR A 52 -23.81 73.61 5.44
C THR A 52 -24.06 72.56 4.35
N THR A 53 -23.85 72.91 3.08
CA THR A 53 -24.02 71.98 1.96
C THR A 53 -23.00 70.84 1.99
N PHE A 54 -21.75 71.15 2.34
CA PHE A 54 -20.67 70.16 2.43
C PHE A 54 -20.93 69.15 3.55
N ILE A 55 -21.34 69.60 4.74
CA ILE A 55 -21.71 68.72 5.86
C ILE A 55 -22.88 67.82 5.48
N LYS A 56 -23.91 68.35 4.81
CA LYS A 56 -25.06 67.55 4.35
C LYS A 56 -24.65 66.43 3.39
N LEU A 57 -23.73 66.72 2.46
CA LEU A 57 -23.21 65.70 1.54
C LEU A 57 -22.46 64.58 2.29
N ILE A 58 -21.59 64.94 3.23
CA ILE A 58 -20.84 63.95 4.02
C ILE A 58 -21.78 63.08 4.84
N MET A 59 -22.78 63.67 5.50
CA MET A 59 -23.75 62.91 6.29
C MET A 59 -24.51 61.90 5.43
N LYS A 60 -24.97 62.31 4.23
CA LYS A 60 -25.66 61.43 3.30
C LYS A 60 -24.77 60.28 2.80
N GLU A 61 -23.49 60.56 2.55
CA GLU A 61 -22.52 59.55 2.13
C GLU A 61 -22.22 58.53 3.25
N ILE A 62 -22.13 58.99 4.51
CA ILE A 62 -21.96 58.12 5.67
C ILE A 62 -23.20 57.24 5.87
N GLU A 63 -24.39 57.84 5.83
CA GLU A 63 -25.67 57.14 5.98
C GLU A 63 -25.83 56.03 4.93
N PHE A 64 -25.57 56.36 3.66
CA PHE A 64 -25.58 55.40 2.56
C PHE A 64 -24.60 54.23 2.78
N LYS A 65 -23.36 54.52 3.18
CA LYS A 65 -22.36 53.48 3.48
C LYS A 65 -22.76 52.59 4.66
N THR A 66 -23.39 53.16 5.69
CA THR A 66 -23.83 52.38 6.86
C THR A 66 -24.98 51.42 6.52
N GLU A 67 -25.90 51.83 5.66
CA GLU A 67 -26.99 50.96 5.17
C GLU A 67 -26.48 49.81 4.31
N ASP A 68 -25.52 50.07 3.40
CA ASP A 68 -24.91 49.04 2.56
C ASP A 68 -24.17 47.97 3.40
N ILE A 69 -23.42 48.41 4.42
CA ILE A 69 -22.72 47.49 5.34
C ILE A 69 -23.73 46.65 6.14
N SER A 70 -24.79 47.27 6.68
CA SER A 70 -25.84 46.56 7.42
C SER A 70 -26.57 45.53 6.54
N THR A 71 -26.84 45.89 5.27
CA THR A 71 -27.47 45.01 4.30
C THR A 71 -26.56 43.82 3.96
N ALA A 72 -25.26 44.05 3.76
CA ALA A 72 -24.29 42.99 3.50
C ALA A 72 -24.15 42.00 4.67
N GLU A 73 -24.10 42.49 5.92
CA GLU A 73 -24.06 41.64 7.12
C GLU A 73 -25.31 40.76 7.25
N THR A 74 -26.48 41.33 7.00
CA THR A 74 -27.76 40.61 7.02
C THR A 74 -27.78 39.49 5.97
N LEU A 75 -27.31 39.75 4.74
CA LEU A 75 -27.24 38.75 3.68
C LEU A 75 -26.25 37.60 4.02
N VAL A 76 -25.12 37.91 4.64
CA VAL A 76 -24.15 36.90 5.11
C VAL A 76 -24.77 36.01 6.19
N TYR A 77 -25.50 36.61 7.14
CA TYR A 77 -26.20 35.86 8.19
C TYR A 77 -27.24 34.91 7.59
N ILE A 78 -28.10 35.40 6.68
CA ILE A 78 -29.13 34.58 6.00
C ILE A 78 -28.50 33.43 5.21
N ARG A 79 -27.41 33.68 4.47
CA ARG A 79 -26.70 32.62 3.73
C ARG A 79 -26.15 31.54 4.67
N ARG A 80 -25.58 31.95 5.80
CA ARG A 80 -25.02 31.03 6.80
C ARG A 80 -26.14 30.21 7.47
N SER A 81 -27.26 30.82 7.84
CA SER A 81 -28.39 30.10 8.45
C SER A 81 -29.02 29.11 7.47
N ALA A 82 -29.25 29.50 6.21
CA ALA A 82 -29.75 28.59 5.17
C ALA A 82 -28.81 27.40 4.91
N SER A 83 -27.49 27.63 4.96
CA SER A 83 -26.50 26.56 4.81
C SER A 83 -26.51 25.58 6.00
N LYS A 84 -26.66 26.11 7.22
CA LYS A 84 -26.81 25.28 8.44
C LYS A 84 -28.10 24.45 8.40
N GLU A 85 -29.21 25.05 8.02
CA GLU A 85 -30.50 24.35 7.90
C GLU A 85 -30.41 23.21 6.88
N LYS A 86 -29.76 23.45 5.73
CA LYS A 86 -29.54 22.40 4.72
C LYS A 86 -28.67 21.25 5.26
N ALA A 87 -27.63 21.54 6.04
CA ALA A 87 -26.79 20.52 6.66
C ALA A 87 -27.56 19.69 7.70
N VAL A 88 -28.38 20.33 8.54
CA VAL A 88 -29.23 19.65 9.53
C VAL A 88 -30.22 18.72 8.84
N ARG A 89 -30.91 19.18 7.78
CA ARG A 89 -31.85 18.33 7.02
C ARG A 89 -31.19 17.11 6.39
N LEU A 90 -29.97 17.27 5.85
CA LEU A 90 -29.22 16.14 5.28
C LEU A 90 -28.80 15.14 6.37
N GLN A 91 -28.38 15.62 7.54
CA GLN A 91 -28.04 14.75 8.67
C GLN A 91 -29.27 13.96 9.14
N GLU A 92 -30.41 14.61 9.29
CA GLU A 92 -31.66 13.96 9.71
C GLU A 92 -32.13 12.90 8.71
N GLN A 93 -31.95 13.13 7.40
CA GLN A 93 -32.22 12.13 6.36
C GLN A 93 -31.31 10.90 6.48
N LEU A 94 -30.02 11.09 6.72
CA LEU A 94 -29.08 9.98 6.91
C LEU A 94 -29.41 9.17 8.17
N ASP A 95 -29.72 9.85 9.27
CA ASP A 95 -30.09 9.21 10.53
C ASP A 95 -31.40 8.40 10.38
N GLU A 96 -32.37 8.91 9.62
CA GLU A 96 -33.62 8.20 9.32
C GLU A 96 -33.40 6.99 8.39
N GLU A 97 -32.56 7.12 7.35
CA GLU A 97 -32.19 5.99 6.50
C GLU A 97 -31.48 4.89 7.29
N GLU A 98 -30.60 5.25 8.22
CA GLU A 98 -29.92 4.31 9.10
C GLU A 98 -30.91 3.60 10.04
N ARG A 99 -31.85 4.34 10.65
CA ARG A 99 -32.94 3.76 11.45
C ARG A 99 -33.77 2.76 10.65
N GLN A 100 -34.10 3.08 9.39
CA GLN A 100 -34.83 2.18 8.51
C GLN A 100 -34.03 0.94 8.11
N ARG A 101 -32.71 1.06 7.90
CA ARG A 101 -31.83 -0.09 7.69
C ARG A 101 -31.81 -1.02 8.90
N ILE A 102 -31.63 -0.46 10.10
CA ILE A 102 -31.65 -1.22 11.36
C ILE A 102 -32.99 -1.93 11.55
N ALA A 103 -34.11 -1.24 11.29
CA ALA A 103 -35.45 -1.82 11.40
C ALA A 103 -35.68 -2.99 10.41
N ARG A 104 -35.18 -2.88 9.17
CA ARG A 104 -35.24 -3.99 8.19
C ARG A 104 -34.44 -5.19 8.65
N VAL A 105 -33.18 -4.98 9.04
CA VAL A 105 -32.31 -6.06 9.54
C VAL A 105 -32.93 -6.72 10.77
N HIS A 106 -33.47 -5.93 11.71
CA HIS A 106 -34.15 -6.49 12.88
C HIS A 106 -35.39 -7.30 12.49
N LYS A 107 -36.19 -6.82 11.53
CA LYS A 107 -37.36 -7.55 11.05
C LYS A 107 -36.97 -8.86 10.35
N GLU A 108 -35.92 -8.85 9.53
CA GLU A 108 -35.38 -10.04 8.86
C GLU A 108 -34.83 -11.04 9.89
N ALA A 109 -34.05 -10.57 10.86
CA ALA A 109 -33.53 -11.39 11.95
C ALA A 109 -34.64 -11.94 12.85
N THR A 110 -35.73 -11.19 13.02
CA THR A 110 -36.92 -11.65 13.77
C THR A 110 -37.76 -12.62 12.95
N SER A 111 -37.71 -12.54 11.61
CA SER A 111 -38.38 -13.52 10.72
C SER A 111 -37.60 -14.82 10.56
N PHE A 112 -36.35 -14.86 11.03
CA PHE A 112 -35.53 -16.08 11.06
C PHE A 112 -36.20 -17.10 11.97
N ASN A 113 -36.68 -18.20 11.38
CA ASN A 113 -37.40 -19.21 12.14
C ASN A 113 -36.39 -20.10 12.87
N PHE A 114 -36.71 -20.46 14.12
CA PHE A 114 -35.91 -21.39 14.91
C PHE A 114 -35.70 -22.73 14.18
N ASP A 115 -36.70 -23.19 13.43
CA ASP A 115 -36.61 -24.41 12.62
C ASP A 115 -35.55 -24.30 11.51
N GLU A 116 -35.41 -23.14 10.86
CA GLU A 116 -34.38 -22.91 9.84
C GLU A 116 -32.97 -22.90 10.43
N TRP A 117 -32.84 -22.41 11.67
CA TRP A 117 -31.57 -22.48 12.41
C TRP A 117 -31.21 -23.91 12.77
N GLU A 118 -32.17 -24.70 13.27
CA GLU A 118 -31.96 -26.11 13.58
C GLU A 118 -31.56 -26.91 12.34
N ASP A 119 -32.17 -26.65 11.18
CA ASP A 119 -31.80 -27.29 9.91
C ASP A 119 -30.38 -26.91 9.46
N ILE A 120 -29.99 -25.64 9.60
CA ILE A 120 -28.62 -25.19 9.30
C ILE A 120 -27.61 -25.83 10.26
N GLN A 121 -27.96 -25.94 11.54
CA GLN A 121 -27.09 -26.57 12.52
C GLN A 121 -26.94 -28.08 12.24
N ALA A 122 -28.04 -28.77 11.93
CA ALA A 122 -28.03 -30.19 11.59
C ALA A 122 -27.21 -30.48 10.33
N THR A 123 -27.25 -29.59 9.33
CA THR A 123 -26.42 -29.73 8.12
C THR A 123 -24.94 -29.52 8.41
N ILE A 124 -24.59 -28.54 9.25
CA ILE A 124 -23.20 -28.34 9.69
C ILE A 124 -22.68 -29.58 10.44
N GLU A 125 -23.45 -30.09 11.40
CA GLU A 125 -23.07 -31.28 12.18
C GLU A 125 -22.91 -32.52 11.27
N ALA A 126 -23.79 -32.72 10.29
CA ALA A 126 -23.70 -33.81 9.34
C ALA A 126 -22.46 -33.70 8.43
N ASP A 127 -22.12 -32.50 7.98
CA ASP A 127 -20.93 -32.25 7.16
C ASP A 127 -19.63 -32.46 7.96
N GLU A 128 -19.60 -32.05 9.24
CA GLU A 128 -18.48 -32.32 10.14
C GLU A 128 -18.27 -33.83 10.36
N GLU A 129 -19.34 -34.58 10.62
CA GLU A 129 -19.26 -36.04 10.73
C GLU A 129 -18.74 -36.69 9.44
N LEU A 130 -19.21 -36.23 8.28
CA LEU A 130 -18.77 -36.75 6.99
C LEU A 130 -17.28 -36.50 6.76
N ALA A 131 -16.80 -35.29 7.08
CA ALA A 131 -15.39 -34.94 6.97
C ALA A 131 -14.51 -35.84 7.85
N LEU A 132 -14.93 -36.11 9.10
CA LEU A 132 -14.23 -37.01 10.01
C LEU A 132 -14.18 -38.45 9.47
N ARG A 133 -15.28 -38.96 8.90
CA ARG A 133 -15.33 -40.30 8.30
C ARG A 133 -14.39 -40.42 7.10
N ILE A 134 -14.36 -39.42 6.22
CA ILE A 134 -13.46 -39.39 5.06
C ILE A 134 -12.00 -39.42 5.52
N GLN A 135 -11.62 -38.58 6.49
CA GLN A 135 -10.26 -38.57 7.03
C GLN A 135 -9.86 -39.92 7.66
N ALA A 136 -10.75 -40.54 8.43
CA ALA A 136 -10.51 -41.83 9.03
C ALA A 136 -10.29 -42.92 7.96
N GLU A 137 -11.10 -42.92 6.90
CA GLU A 137 -10.98 -43.87 5.79
C GLU A 137 -9.65 -43.68 5.02
N GLU A 138 -9.24 -42.44 4.77
CA GLU A 138 -7.94 -42.14 4.14
C GLU A 138 -6.76 -42.62 4.99
N MET A 139 -6.80 -42.36 6.30
CA MET A 139 -5.77 -42.82 7.23
C MET A 139 -5.71 -44.35 7.31
N GLU A 140 -6.88 -45.02 7.28
CA GLU A 140 -6.94 -46.48 7.24
C GLU A 140 -6.40 -47.03 5.92
N LYS A 141 -6.76 -46.45 4.77
CA LYS A 141 -6.22 -46.81 3.45
C LYS A 141 -4.71 -46.64 3.40
N TYR A 142 -4.18 -45.51 3.88
CA TYR A 142 -2.74 -45.27 3.96
C TYR A 142 -2.04 -46.29 4.87
N SER A 143 -2.65 -46.61 6.00
CA SER A 143 -2.16 -47.64 6.93
C SER A 143 -2.14 -49.03 6.28
N LYS A 144 -3.20 -49.44 5.60
CA LYS A 144 -3.28 -50.70 4.84
C LYS A 144 -2.20 -50.76 3.75
N ALA A 145 -2.05 -49.70 2.96
CA ALA A 145 -1.03 -49.61 1.91
C ALA A 145 0.40 -49.66 2.48
N LYS A 146 0.65 -48.99 3.61
CA LYS A 146 1.96 -49.04 4.30
C LYS A 146 2.24 -50.44 4.84
N LYS A 147 1.26 -51.10 5.47
CA LYS A 147 1.37 -52.49 5.93
C LYS A 147 1.65 -53.46 4.77
N ALA A 148 0.98 -53.28 3.63
CA ALA A 148 1.20 -54.11 2.44
C ALA A 148 2.65 -53.96 1.91
N ARG A 149 3.16 -52.73 1.82
CA ARG A 149 4.57 -52.47 1.45
C ARG A 149 5.55 -53.15 2.40
N MET A 150 5.35 -53.00 3.70
CA MET A 150 6.21 -53.65 4.71
C MET A 150 6.20 -55.19 4.59
N LEU A 151 5.04 -55.79 4.28
CA LEU A 151 4.93 -57.23 4.08
C LEU A 151 5.71 -57.69 2.84
N VAL A 152 5.61 -56.97 1.73
CA VAL A 152 6.38 -57.24 0.50
C VAL A 152 7.88 -57.15 0.77
N ASP A 153 8.33 -56.12 1.48
CA ASP A 153 9.73 -55.95 1.85
C ASP A 153 10.23 -57.11 2.72
N LEU A 154 9.45 -57.54 3.71
CA LEU A 154 9.78 -58.68 4.56
C LEU A 154 9.90 -59.99 3.77
N ILE A 155 8.97 -60.25 2.84
CA ILE A 155 9.02 -61.41 1.95
C ILE A 155 10.29 -61.37 1.09
N ASN A 156 10.60 -60.20 0.51
CA ASN A 156 11.79 -60.01 -0.32
C ASN A 156 13.08 -60.20 0.49
N GLN A 157 13.15 -59.66 1.71
CA GLN A 157 14.28 -59.85 2.61
C GLN A 157 14.48 -61.33 2.95
N ARG A 158 13.38 -62.05 3.27
CA ARG A 158 13.42 -63.49 3.54
C ARG A 158 13.90 -64.28 2.33
N LYS A 159 13.40 -63.99 1.12
CA LYS A 159 13.87 -64.62 -0.13
C LYS A 159 15.37 -64.42 -0.34
N ARG A 160 15.88 -63.20 -0.14
CA ARG A 160 17.32 -62.89 -0.24
C ARG A 160 18.14 -63.69 0.77
N HIS A 161 17.70 -63.77 2.03
CA HIS A 161 18.38 -64.54 3.07
C HIS A 161 18.47 -66.04 2.70
N PHE A 162 17.38 -66.65 2.24
CA PHE A 162 17.40 -68.06 1.82
C PHE A 162 18.27 -68.29 0.57
N ALA A 163 18.24 -67.37 -0.40
CA ALA A 163 19.10 -67.44 -1.57
C ALA A 163 20.59 -67.38 -1.17
N GLN A 164 20.97 -66.46 -0.28
CA GLN A 164 22.32 -66.37 0.26
C GLN A 164 22.70 -67.63 1.03
N ARG A 165 21.81 -68.17 1.87
CA ARG A 165 22.05 -69.40 2.62
C ARG A 165 22.28 -70.59 1.69
N LYS A 166 21.43 -70.78 0.67
CA LYS A 166 21.62 -71.81 -0.36
C LYS A 166 22.91 -71.63 -1.15
N ALA A 167 23.29 -70.39 -1.46
CA ALA A 167 24.55 -70.10 -2.14
C ALA A 167 25.76 -70.43 -1.25
N LYS A 168 25.72 -70.09 0.04
CA LYS A 168 26.75 -70.47 1.02
C LYS A 168 26.83 -71.97 1.18
N GLU A 169 25.69 -72.66 1.30
CA GLU A 169 25.63 -74.12 1.38
C GLU A 169 26.23 -74.79 0.14
N ARG A 170 25.95 -74.26 -1.06
CA ARG A 170 26.58 -74.73 -2.30
C ARG A 170 28.09 -74.50 -2.35
N ARG A 171 28.59 -73.39 -1.80
CA ARG A 171 30.04 -73.10 -1.71
C ARG A 171 30.73 -73.96 -0.65
N ASN A 172 30.05 -74.23 0.47
CA ASN A 172 30.56 -75.01 1.59
C ASN A 172 30.40 -76.52 1.38
N LYS A 173 29.67 -76.94 0.35
CA LYS A 173 29.54 -78.35 0.00
C LYS A 173 30.94 -78.89 -0.26
N PRO A 174 31.39 -79.92 0.47
CA PRO A 174 32.70 -80.52 0.22
C PRO A 174 32.77 -80.92 -1.25
N THR A 175 33.90 -80.59 -1.88
CA THR A 175 34.20 -81.02 -3.26
C THR A 175 33.91 -82.50 -3.38
N THR A 176 33.12 -82.88 -4.39
CA THR A 176 32.76 -84.29 -4.58
C THR A 176 34.02 -85.12 -4.88
N GLU A 177 34.04 -86.39 -4.51
CA GLU A 177 35.18 -87.28 -4.76
C GLU A 177 35.66 -87.23 -6.22
N ALA A 178 34.72 -87.15 -7.18
CA ALA A 178 35.03 -86.96 -8.60
C ALA A 178 35.73 -85.62 -8.91
N GLN A 179 35.33 -84.52 -8.26
CA GLN A 179 35.97 -83.21 -8.41
C GLN A 179 37.38 -83.22 -7.79
N GLN A 180 37.54 -83.83 -6.62
CA GLN A 180 38.85 -84.02 -5.97
C GLN A 180 39.77 -84.87 -6.84
N ARG A 181 39.27 -86.01 -7.34
CA ARG A 181 39.98 -86.91 -8.25
C ARG A 181 40.42 -86.19 -9.53
N THR A 182 39.57 -85.33 -10.08
CA THR A 182 39.88 -84.51 -11.26
C THR A 182 40.98 -83.49 -10.95
N TYR A 183 40.86 -82.76 -9.84
CA TYR A 183 41.87 -81.80 -9.40
C TYR A 183 43.23 -82.46 -9.17
N MET A 184 43.25 -83.57 -8.44
CA MET A 184 44.46 -84.32 -8.10
C MET A 184 45.10 -84.94 -9.34
N SER A 185 44.30 -85.52 -10.24
CA SER A 185 44.80 -86.07 -11.52
C SER A 185 45.44 -84.99 -12.38
N ASN A 186 44.79 -83.82 -12.51
CA ASN A 186 45.35 -82.72 -13.30
C ASN A 186 46.64 -82.18 -12.69
N TYR A 187 46.69 -82.02 -11.36
CA TYR A 187 47.90 -81.57 -10.69
C TYR A 187 49.07 -82.54 -10.90
N VAL A 188 48.87 -83.84 -10.66
CA VAL A 188 49.91 -84.86 -10.84
C VAL A 188 50.34 -84.98 -12.31
N LYS A 189 49.41 -84.83 -13.25
CA LYS A 189 49.72 -84.80 -14.69
C LYS A 189 50.72 -83.69 -15.03
N HIS A 190 50.50 -82.49 -14.48
CA HIS A 190 51.34 -81.33 -14.81
C HIS A 190 52.63 -81.26 -13.99
N MET A 191 52.63 -81.71 -12.74
CA MET A 191 53.76 -81.55 -11.82
C MET A 191 54.59 -82.82 -11.61
N GLY A 192 53.97 -83.99 -11.79
CA GLY A 192 54.55 -85.30 -11.56
C GLY A 192 54.97 -86.04 -12.84
N SER A 193 54.76 -85.44 -14.02
CA SER A 193 55.07 -86.06 -15.33
C SER A 193 54.34 -87.38 -15.60
N HIS A 194 53.11 -87.53 -15.08
CA HIS A 194 52.27 -88.72 -15.32
C HIS A 194 51.29 -88.47 -16.48
N THR A 195 50.94 -89.53 -17.20
CA THR A 195 49.91 -89.45 -18.25
C THR A 195 48.51 -89.64 -17.66
N LEU A 196 47.50 -88.96 -18.21
CA LEU A 196 46.11 -89.06 -17.74
C LEU A 196 45.58 -90.51 -17.80
N GLN A 197 45.99 -91.31 -18.78
CA GLN A 197 45.61 -92.73 -18.88
C GLN A 197 46.12 -93.56 -17.69
N GLN A 198 47.34 -93.29 -17.20
CA GLN A 198 47.91 -93.98 -16.03
C GLN A 198 47.15 -93.61 -14.75
N LEU A 199 46.76 -92.33 -14.62
CA LEU A 199 46.04 -91.82 -13.45
C LEU A 199 44.57 -92.29 -13.40
N LYS A 200 43.94 -92.56 -14.55
CA LYS A 200 42.55 -93.02 -14.61
C LYS A 200 42.34 -94.39 -13.96
N GLY A 201 43.33 -95.28 -14.03
CA GLY A 201 43.28 -96.64 -13.48
C GLY A 201 43.54 -96.76 -11.97
N LEU A 202 43.99 -95.69 -11.31
CA LEU A 202 44.29 -95.71 -9.88
C LEU A 202 43.02 -95.63 -9.02
N SER A 203 43.01 -96.26 -7.85
CA SER A 203 42.00 -95.98 -6.83
C SER A 203 42.12 -94.53 -6.32
N PHE A 204 41.09 -94.03 -5.62
CA PHE A 204 41.11 -92.68 -5.07
C PHE A 204 42.26 -92.50 -4.05
N ASP A 205 42.50 -93.50 -3.19
CA ASP A 205 43.54 -93.47 -2.17
C ASP A 205 44.95 -93.51 -2.77
N GLU A 206 45.17 -94.33 -3.82
CA GLU A 206 46.45 -94.36 -4.54
C GLU A 206 46.75 -93.02 -5.22
N LEU A 207 45.75 -92.43 -5.87
CA LEU A 207 45.88 -91.10 -6.47
C LEU A 207 46.16 -90.02 -5.40
N LYS A 208 45.57 -90.16 -4.21
CA LYS A 208 45.79 -89.26 -3.06
C LYS A 208 47.21 -89.29 -2.56
N ASN A 209 47.74 -90.48 -2.33
CA ASN A 209 49.12 -90.65 -1.89
C ASN A 209 50.11 -90.08 -2.93
N LEU A 210 49.86 -90.33 -4.22
CA LEU A 210 50.69 -89.82 -5.31
C LEU A 210 50.65 -88.28 -5.42
N PHE A 211 49.46 -87.70 -5.24
CA PHE A 211 49.26 -86.25 -5.21
C PHE A 211 50.03 -85.60 -4.05
N GLU A 212 49.93 -86.13 -2.83
CA GLU A 212 50.62 -85.62 -1.65
C GLU A 212 52.15 -85.70 -1.80
N ALA A 213 52.66 -86.81 -2.33
CA ALA A 213 54.08 -86.98 -2.63
C ALA A 213 54.58 -85.94 -3.65
N THR A 214 53.81 -85.71 -4.72
CA THR A 214 54.13 -84.72 -5.75
C THR A 214 54.11 -83.30 -5.19
N MET A 215 53.08 -82.94 -4.41
CA MET A 215 52.98 -81.65 -3.72
C MET A 215 54.19 -81.40 -2.81
N LYS A 216 54.62 -82.41 -2.04
CA LYS A 216 55.78 -82.31 -1.15
C LYS A 216 57.08 -82.08 -1.94
N ARG A 217 57.24 -82.76 -3.09
CA ARG A 217 58.39 -82.56 -3.99
C ARG A 217 58.41 -81.14 -4.54
N VAL A 218 57.29 -80.65 -5.07
CA VAL A 218 57.18 -79.29 -5.63
C VAL A 218 57.45 -78.24 -4.56
N LYS A 219 56.86 -78.38 -3.37
CA LYS A 219 57.09 -77.44 -2.26
C LYS A 219 58.56 -77.37 -1.87
N LYS A 220 59.28 -78.50 -1.90
CA LYS A 220 60.72 -78.53 -1.64
C LYS A 220 61.51 -77.75 -2.70
N LEU A 221 61.09 -77.79 -3.96
CA LEU A 221 61.73 -77.07 -5.07
C LEU A 221 61.42 -75.57 -5.08
N LEU A 222 60.30 -75.13 -4.48
CA LEU A 222 59.91 -73.72 -4.40
C LEU A 222 60.50 -72.99 -3.18
N LEU A 223 61.14 -73.69 -2.25
CA LEU A 223 61.75 -73.13 -1.03
C LEU A 223 63.29 -73.10 -1.09
N GLN A 224 63.86 -73.30 -2.27
CA GLN A 224 65.29 -73.13 -2.57
C GLN A 224 65.48 -71.87 -3.41
#